data_AF-A0A831WJQ1-F1
#
_entry.id   AF-A0A831WJQ1-F1
#
_cell.length_a   1.000
_cell.length_b   1.000
_cell.length_c   1.000
_cell.angle_alpha   90.00
_cell.angle_beta   90.00
_cell.angle_gamma   90.00
#
_symmetry.space_group_name_H-M   'P 1'
#
loop_
_entity.id
_entity.type
_entity.pdbx_description
1 polymer ?
#
loop_
_entity_poly.entity_id
_entity_poly.type
_entity_poly.pdbx_seq_one_letter_code
_entity_poly.pdbx_strand_id
1 'polypeptide(L)'
;MRDMPEVRKSPVFAALFSFLVWGMGQLYASINNLKIGVGIVLFLGWISYLIASLIYISNVFIIISILIVLGIIFAFDAYRDAKEYNIRIKMEELKRRRVGNVCPECGAELIGNPRFCPNCGKKLVW
;
A
#
# COMPACT_ATOMS: atom_id res chain seq x y z
N MET A 1 -19.04 10.44 -9.51
CA MET A 1 -17.61 10.79 -9.34
C MET A 1 -16.82 9.61 -9.91
N ARG A 2 -16.02 9.80 -10.96
CA ARG A 2 -15.13 8.73 -11.44
C ARG A 2 -14.01 8.62 -10.42
N ASP A 3 -14.00 7.56 -9.62
CA ASP A 3 -12.82 7.20 -8.83
C ASP A 3 -11.62 7.17 -9.75
N MET A 4 -10.56 7.89 -9.37
CA MET A 4 -9.28 7.83 -10.06
C MET A 4 -8.75 6.38 -9.94
N PRO A 5 -8.13 5.81 -10.99
CA PRO A 5 -7.59 4.47 -10.91
C PRO A 5 -6.52 4.41 -9.81
N GLU A 6 -6.71 3.50 -8.85
CA GLU A 6 -5.78 3.29 -7.75
C GLU A 6 -4.42 2.84 -8.28
N VAL A 7 -3.38 3.62 -8.01
CA VAL A 7 -2.04 3.38 -8.56
C VAL A 7 -1.34 2.31 -7.72
N ARG A 8 -1.04 1.16 -8.34
CA ARG A 8 -0.24 0.09 -7.73
C ARG A 8 1.12 0.62 -7.25
N LYS A 9 1.48 0.26 -6.02
CA LYS A 9 2.77 0.62 -5.40
C LYS A 9 3.76 -0.50 -5.58
N SER A 10 5.05 -0.21 -5.77
CA SER A 10 6.04 -1.30 -5.84
C SER A 10 6.42 -1.76 -4.43
N PRO A 11 6.31 -3.05 -4.08
CA PRO A 11 6.73 -3.56 -2.77
C PRO A 11 8.25 -3.49 -2.56
N VAL A 12 9.02 -3.59 -3.64
CA VAL A 12 10.49 -3.54 -3.58
C VAL A 12 10.95 -2.16 -3.14
N PHE A 13 10.43 -1.08 -3.73
CA PHE A 13 10.76 0.27 -3.29
C PHE A 13 10.34 0.54 -1.84
N ALA A 14 9.19 0.03 -1.39
CA ALA A 14 8.76 0.16 0.01
C ALA A 14 9.77 -0.50 0.98
N ALA A 15 10.22 -1.72 0.65
CA ALA A 15 11.22 -2.44 1.44
C ALA A 15 12.57 -1.71 1.45
N LEU A 16 13.03 -1.25 0.28
CA LEU A 16 14.33 -0.60 0.12
C LEU A 16 14.39 0.70 0.91
N PHE A 17 13.31 1.50 0.84
CA PHE A 17 13.22 2.75 1.60
C PHE A 17 13.15 2.52 3.11
N SER A 18 12.42 1.49 3.58
CA SER A 18 12.42 1.12 5.01
C SER A 18 13.77 0.63 5.52
N PHE A 19 14.55 -0.05 4.68
CA PHE A 19 15.87 -0.54 5.05
C PHE A 19 16.90 0.59 5.18
N LEU A 20 16.89 1.53 4.23
CA LEU A 20 17.84 2.66 4.21
C LEU A 20 17.55 3.70 5.29
N VAL A 21 16.27 3.99 5.51
CA VAL A 21 15.83 5.02 6.46
C VAL A 21 14.58 4.52 7.15
N TRP A 22 14.66 4.32 8.46
CA TRP A 22 13.50 3.86 9.22
C TRP A 22 12.33 4.83 9.07
N GLY A 23 11.14 4.27 8.83
CA GLY A 23 9.91 5.02 8.61
C GLY A 23 9.61 5.40 7.16
N MET A 24 10.61 5.49 6.27
CA MET A 24 10.39 5.93 4.88
C MET A 24 9.56 4.97 4.04
N GLY A 25 9.68 3.65 4.23
CA GLY A 25 8.86 2.70 3.47
C GLY A 25 7.38 2.72 3.86
N GLN A 26 7.07 2.98 5.15
CA GLN A 26 5.68 3.15 5.59
C GLN A 26 5.08 4.47 5.07
N LEU A 27 5.87 5.54 5.02
CA LEU A 27 5.51 6.80 4.36
C LEU A 27 5.27 6.63 2.84
N TYR A 28 6.12 5.85 2.15
CA TYR A 28 5.93 5.56 0.72
C TYR A 28 4.66 4.74 0.45
N ALA A 29 4.37 3.76 1.29
CA ALA A 29 3.20 2.92 1.15
C ALA A 29 1.90 3.73 1.40
N SER A 30 1.91 4.67 2.35
CA SER A 30 0.83 5.63 2.64
C SER A 30 -0.58 5.01 2.65
N ILE A 31 -0.70 3.79 3.19
CA ILE A 31 -1.92 2.97 3.09
C ILE A 31 -3.03 3.51 4.01
N ASN A 32 -2.66 3.93 5.22
CA ASN A 32 -3.58 4.45 6.22
C ASN A 32 -2.92 5.56 7.06
N ASN A 33 -3.76 6.42 7.66
CA ASN A 33 -3.30 7.53 8.50
C ASN A 33 -2.46 7.05 9.69
N LEU A 34 -2.76 5.86 10.20
CA LEU A 34 -2.04 5.25 11.33
C LEU A 34 -0.59 4.89 10.96
N LYS A 35 -0.35 4.17 9.86
CA LYS A 35 0.99 3.77 9.43
C LYS A 35 1.80 4.96 8.92
N ILE A 36 1.14 5.98 8.36
CA ILE A 36 1.79 7.25 8.07
C ILE A 36 2.32 7.87 9.37
N GLY A 37 1.50 7.91 10.42
CA GLY A 37 1.91 8.37 11.75
C GLY A 37 3.08 7.57 12.33
N VAL A 38 3.02 6.23 12.26
CA VAL A 38 4.13 5.35 12.70
C VAL A 38 5.40 5.63 11.89
N GLY A 39 5.28 5.80 10.58
CA GLY A 39 6.40 6.16 9.70
C GLY A 39 7.06 7.48 10.09
N ILE A 40 6.28 8.52 10.40
CA ILE A 40 6.79 9.82 10.86
C ILE A 40 7.53 9.67 12.20
N VAL A 41 6.96 8.95 13.15
CA VAL A 41 7.58 8.74 14.47
C VAL A 41 8.90 7.98 14.34
N LEU A 42 8.94 6.91 13.54
CA LEU A 42 10.17 6.16 13.26
C LEU A 42 11.23 7.01 12.56
N PHE A 43 10.81 7.85 11.61
CA PHE A 43 11.72 8.76 10.90
C PHE A 43 12.33 9.82 11.82
N LEU A 44 11.53 10.43 12.69
CA LEU A 44 12.03 11.39 13.68
C LEU A 44 12.96 10.73 14.71
N GLY A 45 12.62 9.51 15.16
CA GLY A 45 13.48 8.71 16.03
C GLY A 45 14.81 8.32 15.38
N TRP A 46 14.80 8.03 14.07
CA TRP A 46 16.01 7.77 13.31
C TRP A 46 16.90 9.00 13.21
N ILE A 47 16.32 10.18 12.93
CA ILE A 47 17.07 11.44 12.88
C ILE A 47 17.68 11.78 14.25
N SER A 48 16.91 11.64 15.34
CA SER A 48 17.43 11.92 16.68
C SER A 48 18.56 10.96 17.07
N TYR A 49 18.45 9.68 16.68
CA TYR A 49 19.52 8.70 16.84
C TYR A 49 20.78 9.09 16.06
N LEU A 50 20.67 9.52 14.81
CA LEU A 50 21.82 9.98 14.02
C LEU A 50 22.51 11.18 14.68
N ILE A 51 21.74 12.14 15.19
CA ILE A 51 22.27 13.31 15.91
C ILE A 51 23.00 12.90 17.19
N ALA A 52 22.42 11.98 17.97
CA ALA A 52 23.04 11.48 19.20
C ALA A 52 24.32 10.66 18.93
N SER A 53 24.33 9.89 17.83
CA SER A 53 25.48 9.06 17.45
C SER A 53 26.74 9.88 17.10
N LEU A 54 26.59 11.14 16.66
CA LEU A 54 27.69 12.05 16.39
C LEU A 54 28.51 12.40 17.65
N ILE A 55 27.95 12.22 18.85
CA ILE A 55 28.58 12.55 20.14
C ILE A 55 29.20 11.30 20.80
N TYR A 56 28.72 10.10 20.47
CA TYR A 56 29.01 8.86 21.21
C TYR A 56 29.70 7.81 20.31
N ILE A 57 31.00 7.99 20.07
CA ILE A 57 31.78 7.16 19.13
C ILE A 57 32.10 5.75 19.66
N SER A 58 31.95 5.48 20.97
CA SER A 58 32.56 4.28 21.59
C SER A 58 31.90 2.93 21.28
N ASN A 59 30.76 2.85 20.57
CA ASN A 59 30.02 1.59 20.36
C ASN A 59 29.36 1.44 18.97
N VAL A 60 29.98 1.98 17.93
CA VAL A 60 29.41 2.01 16.56
C VAL A 60 29.04 0.62 16.02
N PHE A 61 29.84 -0.42 16.26
CA PHE A 61 29.61 -1.76 15.70
C PHE A 61 28.36 -2.48 16.27
N ILE A 62 28.15 -2.38 17.58
CA ILE A 62 26.98 -2.98 18.24
C ILE A 62 25.72 -2.30 17.74
N ILE A 63 25.76 -0.98 17.62
CA ILE A 63 24.58 -0.24 17.20
C ILE A 63 24.27 -0.54 15.73
N ILE A 64 25.25 -0.54 14.82
CA ILE A 64 25.04 -0.92 13.41
C ILE A 64 24.38 -2.30 13.30
N SER A 65 24.83 -3.28 14.10
CA SER A 65 24.25 -4.63 14.09
C SER A 65 22.77 -4.62 14.48
N ILE A 66 22.41 -3.86 15.52
CA ILE A 66 21.01 -3.69 15.95
C ILE A 66 20.19 -2.97 14.87
N LEU A 67 20.76 -1.94 14.22
CA LEU A 67 20.06 -1.18 13.19
C LEU A 67 19.77 -2.02 11.94
N ILE A 68 20.70 -2.90 11.55
CA ILE A 68 20.52 -3.82 10.43
C ILE A 68 19.38 -4.79 10.72
N VAL A 69 19.36 -5.40 11.92
CA VAL A 69 18.31 -6.34 12.31
C VAL A 69 16.92 -5.68 12.30
N LEU A 70 16.81 -4.51 12.92
CA LEU A 70 15.55 -3.75 12.94
C LEU A 70 15.16 -3.24 11.55
N GLY A 71 16.13 -2.84 10.72
CA GLY A 71 15.90 -2.44 9.33
C GLY A 71 15.33 -3.59 8.48
N ILE A 72 15.83 -4.83 8.66
CA ILE A 72 15.28 -6.01 7.96
C ILE A 72 13.83 -6.27 8.39
N ILE A 73 13.53 -6.17 9.69
CA ILE A 73 12.17 -6.37 10.22
C ILE A 73 11.21 -5.34 9.61
N PHE A 74 11.57 -4.05 9.63
CA PHE A 74 10.74 -2.99 9.04
C PHE A 74 10.64 -3.08 7.52
N ALA A 75 11.69 -3.52 6.84
CA ALA A 75 11.67 -3.76 5.40
C ALA A 75 10.69 -4.90 5.04
N PHE A 76 10.68 -5.97 5.82
CA PHE A 76 9.74 -7.07 5.64
C PHE A 76 8.29 -6.64 5.89
N ASP A 77 8.04 -5.86 6.94
CA ASP A 77 6.72 -5.30 7.25
C ASP A 77 6.21 -4.40 6.12
N ALA A 78 7.04 -3.44 5.67
CA ALA A 78 6.70 -2.55 4.55
C ALA A 78 6.51 -3.29 3.23
N TYR A 79 7.29 -4.35 2.96
CA TYR A 79 7.12 -5.20 1.80
C TYR A 79 5.75 -5.90 1.81
N ARG A 80 5.41 -6.51 2.96
CA ARG A 80 4.14 -7.21 3.14
C ARG A 80 2.97 -6.25 2.95
N ASP A 81 3.06 -5.07 3.54
CA ASP A 81 2.04 -4.04 3.44
C ASP A 81 1.77 -3.58 2.00
N ALA A 82 2.83 -3.27 1.26
CA ALA A 82 2.69 -2.89 -0.14
C ALA A 82 2.10 -4.02 -0.99
N LYS A 83 2.46 -5.28 -0.71
CA LYS A 83 1.88 -6.45 -1.39
C LYS A 83 0.39 -6.60 -1.08
N GLU A 84 -0.01 -6.47 0.18
CA GLU A 84 -1.41 -6.56 0.59
C GLU A 84 -2.25 -5.44 -0.05
N TYR A 85 -1.75 -4.21 -0.11
CA TYR A 85 -2.44 -3.09 -0.76
C TYR A 85 -2.71 -3.38 -2.24
N ASN A 86 -1.71 -3.86 -2.98
CA ASN A 86 -1.89 -4.22 -4.39
C ASN A 86 -2.89 -5.36 -4.61
N ILE A 87 -2.95 -6.33 -3.69
CA ILE A 87 -3.95 -7.42 -3.73
C ILE A 87 -5.36 -6.85 -3.50
N ARG A 88 -5.54 -5.91 -2.56
CA ARG A 88 -6.84 -5.26 -2.32
C ARG A 88 -7.35 -4.54 -3.56
N ILE A 89 -6.52 -3.70 -4.19
CA ILE A 89 -6.86 -3.01 -5.44
C ILE A 89 -7.28 -4.03 -6.52
N LYS A 90 -6.48 -5.10 -6.71
CA LYS A 90 -6.79 -6.14 -7.69
C LYS A 90 -8.14 -6.82 -7.41
N MET A 91 -8.46 -7.08 -6.14
CA MET A 91 -9.75 -7.64 -5.75
C MET A 91 -10.91 -6.67 -6.01
N GLU A 92 -10.71 -5.38 -5.74
CA GLU A 92 -11.71 -4.34 -6.01
C GLU A 92 -11.95 -4.16 -7.52
N GLU A 93 -10.89 -4.16 -8.33
CA GLU A 93 -10.98 -4.17 -9.79
C GLU A 93 -11.77 -5.40 -10.30
N LEU A 94 -11.48 -6.60 -9.77
CA LEU A 94 -12.21 -7.83 -10.10
C LEU A 94 -13.68 -7.78 -9.66
N LYS A 95 -13.97 -7.17 -8.52
CA LYS A 95 -15.34 -6.97 -8.04
C LYS A 95 -16.09 -6.00 -8.96
N ARG A 96 -15.49 -4.86 -9.32
CA ARG A 96 -16.07 -3.90 -10.28
C ARG A 96 -16.35 -4.57 -11.63
N ARG A 97 -15.43 -5.40 -12.14
CA ARG A 97 -15.66 -6.18 -13.37
C ARG A 97 -16.84 -7.14 -13.26
N ARG A 98 -17.09 -7.75 -12.10
CA ARG A 98 -18.25 -8.64 -11.90
C ARG A 98 -19.58 -7.87 -11.77
N VAL A 99 -19.57 -6.66 -11.20
CA VAL A 99 -20.80 -5.87 -10.97
C VAL A 99 -21.45 -5.39 -12.28
N GLY A 100 -20.68 -5.28 -13.38
CA GLY A 100 -21.24 -5.00 -14.71
C GLY A 100 -21.85 -6.21 -15.43
N ASN A 101 -21.77 -7.41 -14.84
CA ASN A 101 -22.01 -8.64 -15.58
C ASN A 101 -23.40 -9.26 -15.39
N VAL A 102 -24.32 -8.67 -14.64
CA VAL A 102 -25.67 -9.25 -14.46
C VAL A 102 -26.73 -8.15 -14.43
N CYS A 103 -27.81 -8.33 -15.18
CA CYS A 103 -28.94 -7.41 -15.17
C CYS A 103 -29.78 -7.59 -13.89
N PRO A 104 -30.09 -6.52 -13.12
CA PRO A 104 -30.90 -6.62 -11.91
C PRO A 104 -32.38 -6.89 -12.16
N GLU A 105 -32.90 -6.70 -13.38
CA GLU A 105 -34.30 -7.04 -13.72
C GLU A 105 -34.48 -8.49 -14.14
N CYS A 106 -33.67 -8.94 -15.10
CA CYS A 106 -33.90 -10.20 -15.80
C CYS A 106 -32.86 -11.28 -15.45
N GLY A 107 -31.84 -10.96 -14.66
CA GLY A 107 -30.77 -11.89 -14.30
C GLY A 107 -29.84 -12.28 -15.46
N ALA A 108 -29.99 -11.68 -16.64
CA ALA A 108 -29.16 -12.00 -17.80
C ALA A 108 -27.71 -11.58 -17.57
N GLU A 109 -26.77 -12.44 -17.98
CA GLU A 109 -25.35 -12.07 -18.00
C GLU A 109 -25.11 -10.94 -19.01
N LEU A 110 -24.44 -9.91 -18.55
CA LEU A 110 -24.06 -8.74 -19.31
C LEU A 110 -22.56 -8.81 -19.58
N ILE A 111 -22.15 -8.52 -20.80
CA ILE A 111 -20.74 -8.55 -21.17
C ILE A 111 -20.27 -7.09 -21.24
N GLY A 112 -19.34 -6.71 -20.36
CA GLY A 112 -18.78 -5.36 -20.32
C GLY A 112 -19.60 -4.39 -19.47
N ASN A 113 -19.80 -3.15 -19.95
CA ASN A 113 -20.55 -2.12 -19.23
C ASN A 113 -21.65 -1.51 -20.12
N PRO A 114 -22.63 -2.32 -20.58
CA PRO A 114 -23.65 -1.85 -21.52
C PRO A 114 -24.60 -0.86 -20.84
N ARG A 115 -24.93 0.26 -21.50
CA ARG A 115 -25.88 1.25 -20.93
C ARG A 115 -27.33 0.75 -20.88
N PHE A 116 -27.64 -0.30 -21.63
CA PHE A 116 -28.96 -0.92 -21.72
C PHE A 116 -28.80 -2.44 -21.73
N CYS A 117 -29.69 -3.16 -21.06
CA CYS A 117 -29.68 -4.63 -21.09
C CYS A 117 -30.10 -5.14 -22.48
N PRO A 118 -29.31 -6.01 -23.15
CA PRO A 118 -29.68 -6.59 -24.45
C PRO A 118 -30.86 -7.56 -24.37
N ASN A 119 -31.18 -8.08 -23.19
CA ASN A 119 -32.29 -9.04 -23.02
C ASN A 119 -33.62 -8.36 -22.66
N CYS A 120 -33.62 -7.39 -21.72
CA CYS A 120 -34.86 -6.74 -21.24
C CYS A 120 -34.99 -5.26 -21.60
N GLY A 121 -33.99 -4.64 -22.23
CA GLY A 121 -34.03 -3.23 -22.64
C GLY A 121 -33.92 -2.20 -21.51
N LYS A 122 -33.88 -2.61 -20.23
CA LYS A 122 -33.75 -1.68 -19.11
C LYS A 122 -32.44 -0.91 -19.19
N LYS A 123 -32.52 0.40 -18.94
CA LYS A 123 -31.36 1.28 -18.80
C LYS A 123 -30.58 0.91 -17.53
N LEU A 124 -29.31 0.58 -17.71
CA LEU A 124 -28.40 0.23 -16.63
C LEU A 124 -27.60 1.49 -16.25
N VAL A 125 -27.67 1.84 -14.98
CA VAL A 125 -26.92 2.94 -14.37
C VAL A 125 -25.81 2.33 -13.53
N TRP A 126 -24.63 2.26 -14.12
CA TRP A 126 -23.39 1.85 -13.48
C TRP A 126 -22.59 3.06 -13.02
#